data_AF-A0A1S2HXV7-F1
#
_entry.id   AF-A0A1S2HXV7-F1
#
_cell.length_a   1.000
_cell.length_b   1.000
_cell.length_c   1.000
_cell.angle_alpha   90.00
_cell.angle_beta   90.00
_cell.angle_gamma   90.00
#
_symmetry.space_group_name_H-M   'P 1'
#
loop_
_entity.id
_entity.type
_entity.pdbx_description
1 polymer ?
#
loop_
_entity_poly.entity_id
_entity_poly.type
_entity_poly.pdbx_seq_one_letter_code
_entity_poly.pdbx_strand_id
1 'polypeptide(L)'
;MQHHTDVTPTEARRLLDDAGRISRQAHEQTRWPYVTFILALGMVTSFGTLAMGLTTGSAFGLTYVATLAAFFALIVFFAVSIRGRSAFARSRRWTVYIAAWFVTYAAAIVVVAWVHGSVLWSGVTSGAVLAVTMACAAYEARR
;
A
#
# COMPACT_ATOMS: atom_id res chain seq x y z
N MET A 1 25.09 -24.36 41.03
CA MET A 1 26.19 -24.14 40.07
C MET A 1 25.62 -23.40 38.87
N GLN A 2 25.78 -22.08 38.83
CA GLN A 2 25.43 -21.27 37.66
C GLN A 2 26.58 -21.40 36.66
N HIS A 3 26.34 -22.07 35.54
CA HIS A 3 27.24 -21.97 34.39
C HIS A 3 27.09 -20.56 33.81
N HIS A 4 27.92 -19.63 34.24
CA HIS A 4 28.27 -18.50 33.38
C HIS A 4 29.09 -19.09 32.24
N THR A 5 28.43 -19.33 31.12
CA THR A 5 29.11 -19.58 29.85
C THR A 5 29.89 -18.30 29.57
N ASP A 6 31.20 -18.32 29.78
CA ASP A 6 32.07 -17.21 29.46
C ASP A 6 32.02 -17.01 27.94
N VAL A 7 31.13 -16.12 27.50
CA VAL A 7 30.97 -15.77 26.10
C VAL A 7 32.27 -15.13 25.66
N THR A 8 33.00 -15.83 24.78
CA THR A 8 34.25 -15.29 24.25
C THR A 8 33.97 -14.01 23.47
N PRO A 9 34.89 -13.02 23.44
CA PRO A 9 34.67 -11.77 22.71
C PRO A 9 34.31 -11.96 21.22
N THR A 10 34.82 -13.03 20.61
CA THR A 10 34.48 -13.46 19.24
C THR A 10 33.05 -13.97 19.12
N GLU A 11 32.58 -14.73 20.10
CA GLU A 11 31.22 -15.25 20.14
C GLU A 11 30.20 -14.16 20.44
N ALA A 12 30.54 -13.20 21.31
CA ALA A 12 29.75 -12.01 21.54
C ALA A 12 29.57 -11.17 20.25
N ARG A 13 30.64 -10.98 19.47
CA ARG A 13 30.57 -10.28 18.17
C ARG A 13 29.66 -11.00 17.18
N ARG A 14 29.80 -12.32 17.07
CA ARG A 14 28.96 -13.14 16.19
C ARG A 14 27.48 -13.03 16.55
N LEU A 15 27.14 -13.07 17.85
CA LEU A 15 25.77 -12.93 18.33
C LEU A 15 25.19 -11.54 18.04
N LEU A 16 25.99 -10.47 18.15
CA LEU A 16 25.57 -9.11 17.81
C LEU A 16 25.35 -8.94 16.31
N ASP A 17 26.21 -9.52 15.47
CA ASP A 17 26.05 -9.51 14.02
C ASP A 17 24.79 -10.27 13.59
N ASP A 18 24.53 -11.44 14.19
CA ASP A 18 23.31 -12.22 13.97
C ASP A 18 22.06 -11.47 14.42
N ALA A 19 22.08 -10.85 15.60
CA ALA A 19 20.99 -10.00 16.08
C ALA A 19 20.75 -8.80 15.14
N GLY A 20 21.82 -8.16 14.65
CA GLY A 20 21.73 -7.07 13.68
C GLY A 20 21.17 -7.50 12.33
N ARG A 21 21.50 -8.72 11.87
CA ARG A 21 20.93 -9.30 10.65
C ARG A 21 19.44 -9.64 10.81
N ILE A 22 19.07 -10.28 11.91
CA ILE A 22 17.68 -10.62 12.23
C ILE A 22 16.84 -9.35 12.39
N SER A 23 17.37 -8.33 13.06
CA SER A 23 16.70 -7.03 13.23
C SER A 23 16.44 -6.36 11.87
N ARG A 24 17.42 -6.32 10.98
CA ARG A 24 17.25 -5.79 9.61
C ARG A 24 16.24 -6.59 8.79
N GLN A 25 16.32 -7.91 8.80
CA GLN A 25 15.37 -8.78 8.09
C GLN A 25 13.94 -8.62 8.61
N ALA A 26 13.76 -8.54 9.93
CA ALA A 26 12.45 -8.28 10.53
C ALA A 26 11.92 -6.89 10.15
N HIS A 27 12.79 -5.88 10.09
CA HIS A 27 12.42 -4.53 9.67
C HIS A 27 12.01 -4.48 8.19
N GLU A 28 12.78 -5.09 7.30
CA GLU A 28 12.49 -5.17 5.86
C GLU A 28 11.22 -5.98 5.56
N GLN A 29 11.03 -7.13 6.21
CA GLN A 29 9.81 -7.93 6.06
C GLN A 29 8.55 -7.17 6.48
N THR A 30 8.67 -6.27 7.46
CA THR A 30 7.54 -5.46 7.93
C THR A 30 7.17 -4.38 6.91
N ARG A 31 8.12 -3.86 6.13
CA ARG A 31 7.93 -2.75 5.18
C ARG A 31 7.22 -3.13 3.88
N TRP A 32 7.57 -4.28 3.31
CA TRP A 32 7.13 -4.64 1.97
C TRP A 32 5.60 -4.70 1.80
N PRO A 33 4.81 -5.23 2.76
CA PRO A 33 3.35 -5.22 2.65
C PRO A 33 2.73 -3.82 2.58
N TYR A 34 3.34 -2.80 3.20
CA TYR A 34 2.84 -1.43 3.14
C TYR A 34 3.03 -0.82 1.75
N VAL A 35 4.24 -0.98 1.18
CA VAL A 35 4.56 -0.48 -0.16
C VAL A 35 3.69 -1.18 -1.19
N THR A 36 3.58 -2.51 -1.11
CA THR A 36 2.75 -3.31 -2.01
C THR A 36 1.27 -2.92 -1.91
N PHE A 37 0.75 -2.70 -0.70
CA PHE A 37 -0.64 -2.27 -0.53
C PHE A 37 -0.89 -0.89 -1.13
N ILE A 38 -0.06 0.12 -0.85
CA ILE A 38 -0.25 1.48 -1.38
C ILE A 38 -0.22 1.47 -2.92
N LEU A 39 0.73 0.74 -3.51
CA LEU A 39 0.82 0.61 -4.97
C LEU A 39 -0.39 -0.08 -5.57
N ALA A 40 -0.78 -1.22 -5.00
CA ALA A 40 -1.91 -1.99 -5.50
C ALA A 40 -3.24 -1.23 -5.32
N LEU A 41 -3.39 -0.50 -4.22
CA LEU A 41 -4.51 0.41 -3.98
C LEU A 41 -4.58 1.49 -5.05
N GLY A 42 -3.45 2.12 -5.35
CA GLY A 42 -3.30 3.10 -6.43
C GLY A 42 -3.67 2.53 -7.79
N MET A 43 -3.15 1.35 -8.13
CA MET A 43 -3.45 0.68 -9.40
C MET A 43 -4.93 0.34 -9.54
N VAL A 44 -5.53 -0.32 -8.54
CA VAL A 44 -6.95 -0.72 -8.56
C VAL A 44 -7.84 0.50 -8.71
N THR A 45 -7.59 1.57 -7.94
CA THR A 45 -8.41 2.78 -8.00
C THR A 45 -8.21 3.57 -9.28
N SER A 46 -6.96 3.73 -9.74
CA SER A 46 -6.67 4.48 -10.98
C SER A 46 -7.21 3.77 -12.22
N PHE A 47 -6.92 2.48 -12.37
CA PHE A 47 -7.40 1.70 -13.51
C PHE A 47 -8.90 1.45 -13.45
N GLY A 48 -9.46 1.23 -12.25
CA GLY A 48 -10.90 1.14 -12.06
C GLY A 48 -11.62 2.42 -12.49
N THR A 49 -11.15 3.59 -12.04
CA THR A 49 -11.68 4.90 -12.47
C THR A 49 -11.53 5.12 -13.97
N LEU A 50 -10.38 4.77 -14.55
CA LEU A 50 -10.16 4.92 -15.99
C LEU A 50 -11.11 4.03 -16.79
N ALA A 51 -11.22 2.77 -16.40
CA ALA A 51 -12.09 1.81 -17.06
C ALA A 51 -13.57 2.21 -16.93
N MET A 52 -13.99 2.75 -15.79
CA MET A 52 -15.34 3.32 -15.63
C MET A 52 -15.56 4.53 -16.55
N GLY A 53 -14.56 5.39 -16.73
CA GLY A 53 -14.63 6.51 -17.67
C GLY A 53 -14.67 6.09 -19.16
N LEU A 54 -14.13 4.90 -19.48
CA LEU A 54 -14.08 4.35 -20.84
C LEU A 54 -15.26 3.43 -21.18
N THR A 55 -16.06 3.03 -20.20
CA THR A 55 -17.13 2.04 -20.38
C THR A 55 -18.51 2.64 -20.13
N THR A 56 -19.53 2.06 -20.76
CA THR A 56 -20.94 2.46 -20.62
C THR A 56 -21.84 1.23 -20.44
N GLY A 57 -23.05 1.42 -19.92
CA GLY A 57 -24.05 0.35 -19.82
C GLY A 57 -23.61 -0.81 -18.92
N SER A 58 -23.78 -2.05 -19.39
CA SER A 58 -23.42 -3.26 -18.62
C SER A 58 -21.92 -3.37 -18.35
N ALA A 59 -21.07 -2.88 -19.26
CA ALA A 59 -19.62 -2.87 -19.09
C ALA A 59 -19.18 -1.93 -17.97
N PHE A 60 -19.87 -0.79 -17.79
CA PHE A 60 -19.64 0.10 -16.65
C PHE A 60 -19.95 -0.60 -15.32
N GLY A 61 -21.12 -1.24 -15.22
CA GLY A 61 -21.53 -1.98 -14.03
C GLY A 61 -20.55 -3.10 -13.68
N LEU A 62 -20.09 -3.86 -14.67
CA LEU A 62 -19.08 -4.91 -14.48
C LEU A 62 -17.75 -4.34 -13.97
N THR A 63 -17.30 -3.23 -14.56
CA THR A 63 -16.05 -2.56 -14.16
C THR A 63 -16.12 -2.03 -12.74
N TYR A 64 -17.25 -1.43 -12.36
CA TYR A 64 -17.50 -0.95 -11.00
C TYR A 64 -17.45 -2.10 -9.98
N VAL A 65 -18.17 -3.19 -10.25
CA VAL A 65 -18.18 -4.37 -9.36
C VAL A 65 -16.81 -5.03 -9.28
N ALA A 66 -16.09 -5.17 -10.40
CA ALA A 66 -14.74 -5.72 -10.43
C ALA A 66 -13.76 -4.86 -9.63
N THR A 67 -13.86 -3.53 -9.75
CA THR A 67 -13.05 -2.58 -8.97
C THR A 67 -13.31 -2.72 -7.48
N LEU A 68 -14.59 -2.81 -7.07
CA LEU A 68 -14.96 -3.06 -5.68
C LEU A 68 -14.42 -4.40 -5.17
N ALA A 69 -14.59 -5.48 -5.94
CA ALA A 69 -14.11 -6.80 -5.59
C ALA A 69 -12.59 -6.80 -5.39
N ALA A 70 -11.83 -6.18 -6.30
CA ALA A 70 -10.38 -6.03 -6.20
C ALA A 70 -9.98 -5.21 -4.96
N PHE A 71 -10.69 -4.11 -4.67
CA PHE A 71 -10.45 -3.28 -3.49
C PHE A 71 -10.68 -4.07 -2.19
N PHE A 72 -11.78 -4.83 -2.08
CA PHE A 72 -12.04 -5.67 -0.92
C PHE A 72 -11.01 -6.80 -0.77
N ALA A 73 -10.65 -7.46 -1.87
CA ALA A 73 -9.60 -8.47 -1.87
C ALA A 73 -8.27 -7.89 -1.37
N LEU A 74 -7.95 -6.64 -1.76
CA LEU A 74 -6.77 -5.93 -1.29
C LEU A 74 -6.79 -5.67 0.22
N ILE A 75 -7.93 -5.24 0.76
CA ILE A 75 -8.10 -5.04 2.21
C ILE A 75 -7.89 -6.36 2.96
N VAL A 76 -8.48 -7.45 2.48
CA VAL A 76 -8.33 -8.78 3.09
C VAL A 76 -6.87 -9.23 3.02
N PHE A 77 -6.24 -9.12 1.86
CA PHE A 77 -4.81 -9.44 1.66
C PHE A 77 -3.93 -8.66 2.64
N PHE A 78 -4.18 -7.36 2.78
CA PHE A 78 -3.43 -6.51 3.70
C PHE A 78 -3.65 -6.92 5.15
N ALA A 79 -4.90 -7.12 5.57
CA ALA A 79 -5.25 -7.54 6.93
C ALA A 79 -4.63 -8.89 7.31
N VAL A 80 -4.54 -9.84 6.36
CA VAL A 80 -3.85 -11.12 6.55
C VAL A 80 -2.34 -10.92 6.63
N SER A 81 -1.77 -10.10 5.74
CA SER A 81 -0.31 -9.85 5.66
C SER A 81 0.27 -9.17 6.91
N ILE A 82 -0.53 -8.42 7.64
CA ILE A 82 -0.13 -7.71 8.86
C ILE A 82 -0.52 -8.46 10.16
N ARG A 83 -1.29 -9.55 10.06
CA ARG A 83 -1.77 -10.30 11.21
C ARG A 83 -0.59 -10.87 12.02
N GLY A 84 -0.54 -10.57 13.33
CA GLY A 84 0.53 -11.01 14.22
C GLY A 84 1.76 -10.09 14.25
N ARG A 85 1.79 -8.99 13.48
CA ARG A 85 2.86 -7.99 13.53
C ARG A 85 2.47 -6.85 14.46
N SER A 86 2.95 -6.89 15.71
CA SER A 86 2.74 -5.83 16.72
C SER A 86 3.31 -4.46 16.33
N ALA A 87 4.20 -4.43 15.33
CA ALA A 87 4.76 -3.22 14.74
C ALA A 87 3.75 -2.41 13.89
N PHE A 88 2.47 -2.83 13.83
CA PHE A 88 1.37 -2.01 13.31
C PHE A 88 1.02 -0.86 14.28
N ALA A 89 2.03 -0.15 14.78
CA ALA A 89 1.83 1.18 15.32
C ALA A 89 1.35 2.02 14.13
N ARG A 90 0.05 2.33 14.09
CA ARG A 90 -0.59 3.26 13.16
C ARG A 90 0.19 4.57 13.18
N SER A 91 1.23 4.63 12.35
CA SER A 91 2.17 5.74 12.37
C SER A 91 1.46 6.94 11.75
N ARG A 92 1.74 8.14 12.27
CA ARG A 92 1.24 9.39 11.70
C ARG A 92 1.48 9.48 10.18
N ARG A 93 2.51 8.81 9.68
CA ARG A 93 2.86 8.71 8.24
C ARG A 93 1.86 7.87 7.46
N TRP A 94 1.49 6.70 7.98
CA TRP A 94 0.48 5.84 7.35
C TRP A 94 -0.85 6.56 7.19
N THR A 95 -1.27 7.31 8.22
CA THR A 95 -2.46 8.15 8.14
C THR A 95 -2.35 9.20 7.05
N VAL A 96 -1.18 9.83 6.87
CA VAL A 96 -0.95 10.81 5.78
C VAL A 96 -1.05 10.16 4.41
N TYR A 97 -0.48 8.96 4.21
CA TYR A 97 -0.57 8.27 2.90
C TYR A 97 -2.01 7.90 2.55
N ILE A 98 -2.76 7.36 3.52
CA ILE A 98 -4.17 7.03 3.32
C ILE A 98 -5.00 8.29 3.09
N ALA A 99 -4.74 9.38 3.82
CA ALA A 99 -5.43 10.65 3.62
C ALA A 99 -5.14 11.23 2.23
N ALA A 100 -3.87 11.21 1.78
CA ALA A 100 -3.49 11.68 0.45
C ALA A 100 -4.19 10.87 -0.64
N TRP A 101 -4.16 9.53 -0.56
CA TRP A 101 -4.90 8.66 -1.46
C TRP A 101 -6.41 8.98 -1.44
N PHE A 102 -7.02 9.07 -0.26
CA PHE A 102 -8.46 9.31 -0.12
C PHE A 102 -8.88 10.64 -0.75
N VAL A 103 -8.14 11.72 -0.50
CA VAL A 103 -8.42 13.04 -1.10
C VAL A 103 -8.35 12.97 -2.62
N THR A 104 -7.32 12.32 -3.17
CA THR A 104 -7.16 12.20 -4.63
C THR A 104 -8.24 11.32 -5.27
N TYR A 105 -8.61 10.22 -4.62
CA TYR A 105 -9.62 9.31 -5.12
C TYR A 105 -11.04 9.89 -5.00
N ALA A 106 -11.33 10.62 -3.92
CA ALA A 106 -12.60 11.33 -3.76
C ALA A 106 -12.76 12.39 -4.86
N ALA A 107 -11.70 13.15 -5.18
CA ALA A 107 -11.71 14.07 -6.31
C ALA A 107 -11.97 13.35 -7.64
N ALA A 108 -11.35 12.18 -7.85
CA ALA A 108 -11.57 11.36 -9.03
C ALA A 108 -13.03 10.88 -9.15
N ILE A 109 -13.65 10.42 -8.07
CA ILE A 109 -15.06 10.02 -8.05
C ILE A 109 -15.98 11.20 -8.37
N VAL A 110 -15.74 12.37 -7.80
CA VAL A 110 -16.53 13.58 -8.09
C VAL A 110 -16.48 13.92 -9.58
N VAL A 111 -15.28 13.85 -10.18
CA VAL A 111 -15.09 14.11 -11.62
C VAL A 111 -15.80 13.07 -12.47
N VAL A 112 -15.71 11.77 -12.14
CA VAL A 112 -16.47 10.73 -12.84
C VAL A 112 -17.97 10.97 -12.73
N ALA A 113 -18.46 11.35 -11.55
CA ALA A 113 -19.87 11.60 -11.31
C ALA A 113 -20.41 12.80 -12.12
N TRP A 114 -19.63 13.87 -12.23
CA TRP A 114 -20.04 15.12 -12.88
C TRP A 114 -19.75 15.18 -14.38
N VAL A 115 -18.69 14.49 -14.83
CA VAL A 115 -18.20 14.54 -16.21
C VAL A 115 -18.25 13.15 -16.83
N HIS A 116 -19.40 12.48 -16.69
CA HIS A 116 -19.65 11.15 -17.26
C HIS A 116 -19.31 11.13 -18.76
N GLY A 117 -18.42 10.22 -19.16
CA GLY A 117 -18.01 10.01 -20.55
C GLY A 117 -16.83 10.85 -21.04
N SER A 118 -16.26 11.75 -20.22
CA SER A 118 -15.02 12.43 -20.60
C SER A 118 -13.80 11.57 -20.32
N VAL A 119 -13.24 11.02 -21.40
CA VAL A 119 -12.00 10.24 -21.39
C VAL A 119 -10.81 11.07 -20.88
N LEU A 120 -10.76 12.36 -21.25
CA LEU A 120 -9.70 13.27 -20.82
C LEU A 120 -9.70 13.42 -19.30
N TRP A 121 -10.84 13.77 -18.71
CA TRP A 121 -10.96 13.98 -17.28
C TRP A 121 -10.73 12.70 -16.49
N SER A 122 -11.26 11.57 -16.97
CA SER A 122 -11.02 10.25 -16.39
C SER A 122 -9.54 9.90 -16.39
N GLY A 123 -8.84 10.15 -17.50
CA GLY A 123 -7.39 9.95 -17.63
C GLY A 123 -6.58 10.83 -16.66
N VAL A 124 -6.91 12.11 -16.56
CA VAL A 124 -6.23 13.05 -15.65
C VAL A 124 -6.39 12.62 -14.19
N THR A 125 -7.62 12.28 -13.77
CA THR A 125 -7.87 11.90 -12.38
C THR A 125 -7.27 10.55 -12.02
N SER A 126 -7.32 9.57 -12.91
CA SER A 126 -6.66 8.28 -12.73
C SER A 126 -5.14 8.44 -12.66
N GLY A 127 -4.56 9.27 -13.54
CA GLY A 127 -3.14 9.60 -13.51
C GLY A 127 -2.73 10.26 -12.19
N ALA A 128 -3.55 11.16 -11.65
CA ALA A 128 -3.29 11.81 -10.36
C ALA A 128 -3.29 10.81 -9.19
N VAL A 129 -4.28 9.92 -9.12
CA VAL A 129 -4.34 8.87 -8.08
C VAL A 129 -3.11 7.95 -8.18
N LEU A 130 -2.72 7.55 -9.39
CA LEU A 130 -1.54 6.71 -9.59
C LEU A 130 -0.25 7.43 -9.20
N ALA A 131 -0.08 8.69 -9.60
CA ALA A 131 1.10 9.48 -9.26
C ALA A 131 1.27 9.67 -7.75
N VAL A 132 0.17 9.98 -7.03
CA VAL A 132 0.21 10.15 -5.57
C VAL A 132 0.53 8.84 -4.87
N THR A 133 -0.11 7.74 -5.25
CA THR A 133 0.18 6.43 -4.64
C THR A 133 1.59 5.93 -4.95
N MET A 134 2.08 6.13 -6.17
CA MET A 134 3.48 5.84 -6.52
C MET A 134 4.46 6.71 -5.73
N ALA A 135 4.19 8.00 -5.55
CA ALA A 135 5.04 8.89 -4.76
C ALA A 135 5.08 8.47 -3.29
N CYS A 136 3.94 8.14 -2.69
CA CYS A 136 3.88 7.61 -1.32
C CYS A 136 4.66 6.30 -1.19
N ALA A 137 4.48 5.37 -2.12
CA ALA A 137 5.17 4.09 -2.11
C ALA A 137 6.69 4.23 -2.30
N ALA A 138 7.13 5.09 -3.24
CA ALA A 138 8.54 5.36 -3.49
C ALA A 138 9.21 6.05 -2.29
N TYR A 139 8.50 6.95 -1.60
CA TYR A 139 9.00 7.58 -0.39
C TYR A 139 9.14 6.58 0.77
N GLU A 140 8.17 5.67 0.93
CA GLU A 140 8.24 4.61 1.95
C GLU A 140 9.33 3.57 1.64
N ALA A 141 9.58 3.27 0.36
CA ALA A 141 10.62 2.33 -0.06
C ALA A 141 12.05 2.87 0.12
N ARG A 142 12.24 4.19 0.03
CA ARG A 142 13.56 4.85 0.16
C ARG A 142 13.99 5.07 1.60
N ARG A 143 13.04 5.15 2.51
CA ARG A 143 13.30 5.40 3.92
C ARG A 143 13.53 4.10 4.64
#